data_AF-A0A2C7AAD7-F1
#
_entry.id   AF-A0A2C7AAD7-F1
#
_cell.length_a   1.000
_cell.length_b   1.000
_cell.length_c   1.000
_cell.angle_alpha   90.00
_cell.angle_beta   90.00
_cell.angle_gamma   90.00
#
_symmetry.space_group_name_H-M   'P 1'
#
loop_
_entity.id
_entity.type
_entity.pdbx_description
1 polymer ?
#
loop_
_entity_poly.entity_id
_entity_poly.type
_entity_poly.pdbx_seq_one_letter_code
_entity_poly.pdbx_strand_id
1 'polypeptide(L)'
;MRRALLALGLALPLLAGTAMAQAQQQAPQSAETAQAVPNGAPTAQQQSQDRGPGPDKGAPEVQAPVPESQSAGENRQQQAPTSTATQQPTGTPTAPQPEVAPVPVSPIPAPPPVSERAQPSAEEQELEAALKGQHIQGRISIPNQSASLLVQPQGRDWRAFRNQTLFWTGAIAVLGMAAVIALFYLIRGRVRLEAGFSGRTMLRFGFIERVVHWMTASTFIVLALSGLNLTFGRHLIRPLIGDQPFTDLTHYGKIAHNFLAFPFTLGIVLMFLFWVKGNIPNKLDLVWLRQFGGMVGSGNPPSQQFNAGQKVIFWVTVLGGGLVALSGYLLLFPFTVAGVNGLQWSHMLHGTLSMLMIAVMLGHIYIGTLGIEGSFSAMGSGRVDYNWAREHHSLWVDDELRKAHDSVRPEAAARPAGAD
;
A
#
# COMPACT_ATOMS: atom_id res chain seq x y z
N MET A 1 10.81 18.40 31.67
CA MET A 1 11.11 17.46 30.57
C MET A 1 10.34 16.13 30.62
N ARG A 2 10.03 15.53 31.78
CA ARG A 2 9.27 14.25 31.88
C ARG A 2 7.82 14.28 31.37
N ARG A 3 7.15 15.44 31.30
CA ARG A 3 5.74 15.55 30.86
C ARG A 3 5.56 15.78 29.34
N ALA A 4 6.61 16.18 28.62
CA ALA A 4 6.51 16.47 27.18
C ALA A 4 6.64 15.20 26.30
N LEU A 5 7.38 14.19 26.77
CA LEU A 5 7.58 12.93 26.02
C LEU A 5 6.43 11.93 26.18
N LEU A 6 5.61 12.06 27.22
CA LEU A 6 4.39 11.26 27.41
C LEU A 6 3.22 11.76 26.53
N ALA A 7 3.26 13.00 26.04
CA ALA A 7 2.20 13.58 25.21
C ALA A 7 2.26 13.13 23.74
N LEU A 8 3.45 12.76 23.22
CA LEU A 8 3.58 12.32 21.82
C LEU A 8 3.22 10.84 21.59
N GLY A 9 3.32 10.00 22.62
CA GLY A 9 3.01 8.55 22.52
C GLY A 9 1.52 8.20 22.64
N LEU A 10 0.69 9.14 23.08
CA LEU A 10 -0.75 8.94 23.27
C LEU A 10 -1.63 9.67 22.24
N ALA A 11 -1.07 10.59 21.44
CA ALA A 11 -1.85 11.38 20.48
C ALA A 11 -2.18 10.66 19.16
N LEU A 12 -1.35 9.69 18.73
CA LEU A 12 -1.57 8.96 17.47
C LEU A 12 -2.74 7.95 17.48
N PRO A 13 -3.00 7.17 18.56
CA PRO A 13 -4.17 6.28 18.58
C PRO A 13 -5.50 7.04 18.84
N LEU A 14 -5.45 8.24 19.42
CA LEU A 14 -6.65 9.02 19.74
C LEU A 14 -7.31 9.65 18.50
N LEU A 15 -6.51 10.11 17.52
CA LEU A 15 -7.05 10.66 16.26
C LEU A 15 -7.62 9.57 15.32
N ALA A 16 -7.02 8.37 15.32
CA ALA A 16 -7.55 7.23 14.57
C ALA A 16 -8.83 6.65 15.21
N GLY A 17 -8.90 6.63 16.56
CA GLY A 17 -10.07 6.17 17.31
C GLY A 17 -11.29 7.08 17.14
N THR A 18 -11.11 8.40 17.09
CA THR A 18 -12.22 9.34 16.87
C THR A 18 -12.84 9.25 15.47
N ALA A 19 -12.02 8.96 14.45
CA ALA A 19 -12.51 8.76 13.09
C ALA A 19 -13.32 7.46 12.93
N MET A 20 -12.94 6.38 13.62
CA MET A 20 -13.71 5.13 13.62
C MET A 20 -14.99 5.21 14.46
N ALA A 21 -14.99 5.94 15.58
CA ALA A 21 -16.19 6.11 16.41
C ALA A 21 -17.29 6.93 15.70
N GLN A 22 -16.92 7.93 14.89
CA GLN A 22 -17.89 8.70 14.08
C GLN A 22 -18.47 7.89 12.92
N ALA A 23 -17.71 6.94 12.35
CA ALA A 23 -18.20 6.07 11.26
C ALA A 23 -19.24 5.05 11.75
N GLN A 24 -19.19 4.64 13.01
CA GLN A 24 -20.10 3.64 13.57
C GLN A 24 -21.45 4.22 14.04
N GLN A 25 -21.53 5.54 14.27
CA GLN A 25 -22.78 6.23 14.64
C GLN A 25 -23.70 6.57 13.46
N GLN A 26 -23.29 6.30 12.21
CA GLN A 26 -24.08 6.61 11.00
C GLN A 26 -24.65 5.38 10.28
N ALA A 27 -24.59 4.19 10.87
CA ALA A 27 -25.27 3.02 10.32
C ALA A 27 -26.78 3.07 10.67
N PRO A 28 -27.71 3.03 9.69
CA PRO A 28 -29.13 2.91 9.99
C PRO A 28 -29.40 1.53 10.58
N GLN A 29 -30.02 1.51 11.76
CA GLN A 29 -30.63 0.33 12.36
C GLN A 29 -31.85 -0.07 11.53
N SER A 30 -31.74 -1.16 10.77
CA SER A 30 -32.90 -1.88 10.27
C SER A 30 -32.57 -3.36 10.12
N ALA A 31 -32.81 -4.10 11.20
CA ALA A 31 -33.03 -5.54 11.16
C ALA A 31 -34.47 -5.81 11.61
N GLU A 32 -35.02 -6.92 11.09
CA GLU A 32 -36.35 -7.50 11.32
C GLU A 32 -37.53 -6.88 10.57
N THR A 33 -37.96 -7.54 9.49
CA THR A 33 -39.06 -8.52 9.52
C THR A 33 -39.30 -9.02 8.10
N ALA A 34 -39.06 -10.30 7.79
CA ALA A 34 -39.70 -10.95 6.64
C ALA A 34 -39.71 -12.47 6.83
N GLN A 35 -40.92 -12.94 7.13
CA GLN A 35 -41.31 -14.33 7.31
C GLN A 35 -41.11 -15.17 6.04
N ALA A 36 -40.80 -16.44 6.24
CA ALA A 36 -40.81 -17.47 5.21
C ALA A 36 -42.24 -17.93 4.89
N VAL A 37 -42.62 -18.09 3.61
CA VAL A 37 -43.57 -19.11 3.11
C VAL A 37 -43.42 -19.29 1.57
N PRO A 38 -44.01 -20.31 0.89
CA PRO A 38 -43.28 -21.46 0.35
C PRO A 38 -43.51 -21.72 -1.17
N ASN A 39 -42.93 -22.82 -1.67
CA ASN A 39 -43.23 -23.43 -2.96
C ASN A 39 -44.74 -23.66 -3.21
N GLY A 40 -45.20 -23.36 -4.43
CA GLY A 40 -46.50 -23.79 -4.94
C GLY A 40 -46.66 -23.49 -6.43
N ALA A 41 -46.60 -24.52 -7.27
CA ALA A 41 -47.19 -24.49 -8.61
C ALA A 41 -48.73 -24.49 -8.49
N PRO A 42 -49.46 -23.97 -9.50
CA PRO A 42 -50.25 -24.90 -10.30
C PRO A 42 -50.37 -24.55 -11.80
N THR A 43 -51.02 -25.48 -12.46
CA THR A 43 -51.12 -25.87 -13.86
C THR A 43 -52.10 -25.05 -14.73
N ALA A 44 -51.74 -24.87 -16.00
CA ALA A 44 -52.51 -24.80 -17.27
C ALA A 44 -53.74 -23.88 -17.46
N GLN A 45 -53.71 -23.10 -18.56
CA GLN A 45 -54.69 -23.21 -19.67
C GLN A 45 -54.20 -22.53 -20.97
N GLN A 46 -53.73 -23.38 -21.89
CA GLN A 46 -54.03 -23.46 -23.33
C GLN A 46 -54.73 -22.27 -24.03
N GLN A 47 -54.02 -21.66 -24.99
CA GLN A 47 -54.58 -21.40 -26.33
C GLN A 47 -53.49 -21.52 -27.39
N SER A 48 -53.89 -22.12 -28.51
CA SER A 48 -53.11 -22.82 -29.52
C SER A 48 -53.12 -22.11 -30.87
N GLN A 49 -52.20 -22.57 -31.75
CA GLN A 49 -52.14 -22.48 -33.24
C GLN A 49 -51.14 -21.42 -33.77
N ASP A 50 -50.24 -21.70 -34.72
CA ASP A 50 -49.96 -22.91 -35.52
C ASP A 50 -48.56 -22.79 -36.20
N ARG A 51 -47.84 -23.93 -36.32
CA ARG A 51 -46.81 -24.38 -37.32
C ARG A 51 -45.67 -23.42 -37.76
N GLY A 52 -44.35 -23.69 -37.63
CA GLY A 52 -43.54 -24.91 -37.88
C GLY A 52 -42.96 -24.91 -39.33
N PRO A 53 -41.76 -25.46 -39.65
CA PRO A 53 -40.82 -26.30 -38.87
C PRO A 53 -39.33 -25.85 -38.88
N GLY A 54 -38.51 -26.36 -37.93
CA GLY A 54 -37.03 -26.30 -37.93
C GLY A 54 -36.39 -27.52 -38.65
N PRO A 55 -35.17 -28.01 -38.31
CA PRO A 55 -34.11 -27.47 -37.42
C PRO A 55 -32.67 -27.54 -38.02
N ASP A 56 -31.64 -26.99 -37.34
CA ASP A 56 -30.46 -27.77 -36.86
C ASP A 56 -29.35 -26.92 -36.20
N LYS A 57 -29.00 -27.36 -34.97
CA LYS A 57 -27.66 -27.58 -34.36
C LYS A 57 -26.56 -26.51 -34.44
N GLY A 58 -26.05 -26.15 -33.26
CA GLY A 58 -24.63 -25.80 -33.06
C GLY A 58 -24.39 -24.60 -32.15
N ALA A 59 -23.88 -24.85 -30.95
CA ALA A 59 -23.10 -23.90 -30.16
C ALA A 59 -21.68 -24.50 -30.01
N PRO A 60 -20.67 -23.80 -29.47
CA PRO A 60 -20.37 -22.35 -29.45
C PRO A 60 -18.92 -22.07 -29.93
N GLU A 61 -18.54 -20.83 -30.26
CA GLU A 61 -17.11 -20.46 -30.21
C GLU A 61 -16.84 -19.00 -29.85
N VAL A 62 -15.77 -18.85 -29.07
CA VAL A 62 -15.24 -17.72 -28.33
C VAL A 62 -14.46 -16.78 -29.24
N GLN A 63 -14.64 -15.45 -29.10
CA GLN A 63 -13.55 -14.51 -29.34
C GLN A 63 -13.79 -13.15 -28.65
N ALA A 64 -12.86 -12.81 -27.75
CA ALA A 64 -12.54 -11.46 -27.30
C ALA A 64 -11.25 -11.01 -28.01
N PRO A 65 -10.71 -9.81 -27.74
CA PRO A 65 -11.27 -8.49 -27.99
C PRO A 65 -10.37 -7.65 -28.91
N VAL A 66 -10.89 -6.48 -29.27
CA VAL A 66 -10.31 -5.37 -30.07
C VAL A 66 -8.94 -4.89 -29.55
N PRO A 67 -8.02 -4.39 -30.41
CA PRO A 67 -6.97 -3.48 -29.96
C PRO A 67 -7.37 -2.00 -30.18
N GLU A 68 -7.39 -1.25 -29.07
CA GLU A 68 -7.36 0.21 -29.04
C GLU A 68 -6.09 0.76 -29.70
N SER A 69 -6.24 1.82 -30.49
CA SER A 69 -5.13 2.57 -31.06
C SER A 69 -4.61 3.61 -30.08
N GLN A 70 -3.29 3.58 -29.89
CA GLN A 70 -2.52 4.52 -29.09
C GLN A 70 -2.37 5.87 -29.80
N SER A 71 -2.44 6.93 -29.01
CA SER A 71 -1.96 8.26 -29.32
C SER A 71 -0.42 8.28 -29.44
N ALA A 72 0.10 8.76 -30.57
CA ALA A 72 1.45 9.28 -30.68
C ALA A 72 1.41 10.50 -31.63
N GLY A 73 1.82 11.66 -31.12
CA GLY A 73 2.13 12.82 -31.94
C GLY A 73 3.61 12.80 -32.29
N GLU A 74 3.94 13.05 -33.56
CA GLU A 74 5.16 13.76 -33.95
C GLU A 74 5.10 14.18 -35.42
N ASN A 75 5.50 15.43 -35.68
CA ASN A 75 5.67 16.04 -37.00
C ASN A 75 6.75 15.30 -37.81
N ARG A 76 6.42 14.86 -39.03
CA ARG A 76 7.42 14.77 -40.12
C ARG A 76 6.76 15.01 -41.47
N GLN A 77 7.25 16.05 -42.15
CA GLN A 77 6.88 16.45 -43.51
C GLN A 77 7.19 15.36 -44.54
N GLN A 78 6.28 15.26 -45.51
CA GLN A 78 6.48 14.92 -46.93
C GLN A 78 7.29 13.66 -47.28
N GLN A 79 6.58 12.62 -47.75
CA GLN A 79 6.84 11.98 -49.04
C GLN A 79 5.66 11.06 -49.40
N ALA A 80 5.01 11.35 -50.53
CA ALA A 80 3.95 10.52 -51.09
C ALA A 80 4.57 9.33 -51.84
N PRO A 81 4.08 8.09 -51.66
CA PRO A 81 4.31 7.02 -52.61
C PRO A 81 3.20 7.02 -53.67
N THR A 82 3.65 7.12 -54.91
CA THR A 82 2.90 6.97 -56.16
C THR A 82 2.17 5.63 -56.22
N SER A 83 0.84 5.63 -56.40
CA SER A 83 0.09 4.43 -56.77
C SER A 83 -0.48 4.58 -58.19
N THR A 84 0.13 3.85 -59.12
CA THR A 84 -0.34 3.66 -60.49
C THR A 84 -1.47 2.64 -60.49
N ALA A 85 -2.72 3.07 -60.64
CA ALA A 85 -3.83 2.20 -61.04
C ALA A 85 -4.95 3.03 -61.66
N THR A 86 -5.07 2.94 -62.98
CA THR A 86 -6.14 3.57 -63.75
C THR A 86 -7.44 2.79 -63.53
N GLN A 87 -8.38 3.34 -62.78
CA GLN A 87 -9.78 2.90 -62.82
C GLN A 87 -10.60 3.91 -63.61
N GLN A 88 -11.16 3.44 -64.72
CA GLN A 88 -12.01 4.19 -65.63
C GLN A 88 -13.45 4.15 -65.11
N PRO A 89 -14.09 5.29 -64.81
CA PRO A 89 -15.46 5.30 -64.30
C PRO A 89 -16.46 5.21 -65.47
N THR A 90 -17.17 4.10 -65.55
CA THR A 90 -18.43 3.97 -66.31
C THR A 90 -19.56 4.57 -65.47
N GLY A 91 -19.90 5.83 -65.73
CA GLY A 91 -21.05 6.50 -65.12
C GLY A 91 -21.34 7.84 -65.81
N THR A 92 -22.56 8.00 -66.32
CA THR A 92 -23.08 9.24 -66.91
C THR A 92 -23.00 10.40 -65.90
N PRO A 93 -22.65 11.64 -66.28
CA PRO A 93 -22.58 12.76 -65.34
C PRO A 93 -23.99 13.13 -64.85
N THR A 94 -24.26 12.91 -63.56
CA THR A 94 -25.41 13.53 -62.88
C THR A 94 -25.12 15.03 -62.73
N ALA A 95 -26.07 15.87 -63.15
CA ALA A 95 -25.98 17.32 -63.01
C ALA A 95 -25.74 17.74 -61.54
N PRO A 96 -24.95 18.79 -61.28
CA PRO A 96 -24.71 19.26 -59.91
C PRO A 96 -26.03 19.71 -59.27
N GLN A 97 -26.32 19.18 -58.08
CA GLN A 97 -27.44 19.67 -57.29
C GLN A 97 -27.15 21.11 -56.83
N PRO A 98 -28.16 22.00 -56.82
CA PRO A 98 -27.98 23.36 -56.32
C PRO A 98 -27.58 23.33 -54.84
N GLU A 99 -26.53 24.09 -54.52
CA GLU A 99 -26.02 24.29 -53.16
C GLU A 99 -27.12 24.94 -52.31
N VAL A 100 -27.67 24.17 -51.38
CA VAL A 100 -28.67 24.68 -50.42
C VAL A 100 -27.94 25.58 -49.44
N ALA A 101 -28.28 26.87 -49.44
CA ALA A 101 -27.72 27.84 -48.50
C ALA A 101 -27.92 27.36 -47.05
N PRO A 102 -26.92 27.52 -46.16
CA PRO A 102 -27.03 27.10 -44.77
C PRO A 102 -28.20 27.81 -44.10
N VAL A 103 -29.09 27.02 -43.49
CA VAL A 103 -30.21 27.56 -42.69
C VAL A 103 -29.60 28.30 -41.49
N PRO A 104 -29.93 29.59 -41.26
CA PRO A 104 -29.44 30.31 -40.10
C PRO A 104 -29.98 29.65 -38.82
N VAL A 105 -29.09 28.98 -38.09
CA VAL A 105 -29.36 28.48 -36.75
C VAL A 105 -29.40 29.68 -35.81
N SER A 106 -30.49 29.82 -35.04
CA SER A 106 -30.58 30.85 -34.00
C SER A 106 -29.42 30.67 -33.02
N PRO A 107 -28.69 31.74 -32.64
CA PRO A 107 -27.62 31.64 -31.67
C PRO A 107 -28.17 31.11 -30.35
N ILE A 108 -27.57 30.04 -29.83
CA ILE A 108 -27.85 29.54 -28.50
C ILE A 108 -27.45 30.67 -27.53
N PRO A 109 -28.37 31.23 -26.73
CA PRO A 109 -28.01 32.28 -25.78
C PRO A 109 -26.94 31.75 -24.83
N ALA A 110 -25.81 32.45 -24.74
CA ALA A 110 -24.81 32.14 -23.74
C ALA A 110 -25.43 32.36 -22.34
N PRO A 111 -25.24 31.43 -21.38
CA PRO A 111 -25.69 31.66 -20.02
C PRO A 111 -25.02 32.94 -19.48
N PRO A 112 -25.74 33.75 -18.67
CA PRO A 112 -25.20 35.00 -18.15
C PRO A 112 -23.93 34.77 -17.31
N PRO A 113 -23.05 35.78 -17.21
CA PRO A 113 -21.83 35.70 -16.41
C PRO A 113 -22.18 35.39 -14.95
N VAL A 114 -21.31 34.62 -14.27
CA VAL A 114 -21.54 34.10 -12.90
C VAL A 114 -21.88 35.21 -11.90
N SER A 115 -21.43 36.44 -12.14
CA SER A 115 -21.73 37.64 -11.34
C SER A 115 -23.19 38.13 -11.42
N GLU A 116 -23.97 37.68 -12.40
CA GLU A 116 -25.38 38.05 -12.59
C GLU A 116 -26.36 36.89 -12.31
N ARG A 117 -25.85 35.71 -11.93
CA ARG A 117 -26.71 34.62 -11.49
C ARG A 117 -27.32 35.04 -10.15
N ALA A 118 -28.65 35.21 -10.12
CA ALA A 118 -29.40 35.45 -8.88
C ALA A 118 -28.96 34.43 -7.81
N GLN A 119 -29.07 34.80 -6.53
CA GLN A 119 -28.91 33.85 -5.42
C GLN A 119 -29.60 32.54 -5.80
N PRO A 120 -28.93 31.38 -5.66
CA PRO A 120 -29.47 30.11 -6.15
C PRO A 120 -30.90 29.96 -5.66
N SER A 121 -31.81 29.61 -6.56
CA SER A 121 -33.23 29.49 -6.22
C SER A 121 -33.40 28.49 -5.07
N ALA A 122 -34.51 28.54 -4.34
CA ALA A 122 -34.76 27.56 -3.27
C ALA A 122 -34.63 26.11 -3.79
N GLU A 123 -35.08 25.86 -5.02
CA GLU A 123 -34.91 24.57 -5.71
C GLU A 123 -33.45 24.25 -6.03
N GLU A 124 -32.65 25.22 -6.46
CA GLU A 124 -31.21 25.04 -6.72
C GLU A 124 -30.44 24.81 -5.41
N GLN A 125 -30.82 25.46 -4.32
CA GLN A 125 -30.27 25.23 -2.99
C GLN A 125 -30.69 23.88 -2.41
N GLU A 126 -31.94 23.45 -2.61
CA GLU A 126 -32.42 22.12 -2.22
C GLU A 126 -31.76 21.02 -3.05
N LEU A 127 -31.59 21.23 -4.36
CA LEU A 127 -30.84 20.34 -5.23
C LEU A 127 -29.38 20.27 -4.79
N GLU A 128 -28.73 21.41 -4.53
CA GLU A 128 -27.37 21.43 -3.99
C GLU A 128 -27.28 20.74 -2.62
N ALA A 129 -28.26 20.92 -1.74
CA ALA A 129 -28.32 20.27 -0.43
C ALA A 129 -28.51 18.75 -0.59
N ALA A 130 -29.37 18.31 -1.51
CA ALA A 130 -29.59 16.91 -1.85
C ALA A 130 -28.33 16.27 -2.46
N LEU A 131 -27.65 16.98 -3.37
CA LEU A 131 -26.36 16.59 -3.97
C LEU A 131 -25.22 16.58 -2.94
N LYS A 132 -25.28 17.43 -1.91
CA LYS A 132 -24.32 17.46 -0.81
C LYS A 132 -24.57 16.34 0.21
N GLY A 133 -25.79 15.81 0.33
CA GLY A 133 -26.16 14.89 1.40
C GLY A 133 -26.15 13.41 1.04
N GLN A 134 -26.53 13.03 -0.19
CA GLN A 134 -26.91 11.63 -0.45
C GLN A 134 -26.16 10.99 -1.62
N HIS A 135 -26.05 9.66 -1.53
CA HIS A 135 -25.59 8.82 -2.61
C HIS A 135 -26.66 8.78 -3.70
N ILE A 136 -26.34 9.22 -4.92
CA ILE A 136 -27.32 9.26 -6.02
C ILE A 136 -26.93 8.22 -7.07
N GLN A 137 -27.86 7.32 -7.36
CA GLN A 137 -27.76 6.34 -8.44
C GLN A 137 -28.88 6.58 -9.46
N GLY A 138 -28.56 6.42 -10.74
CA GLY A 138 -29.50 6.37 -11.86
C GLY A 138 -29.79 4.93 -12.29
N ARG A 139 -30.73 4.77 -13.22
CA ARG A 139 -30.94 3.49 -13.91
C ARG A 139 -30.15 3.50 -15.21
N ILE A 140 -29.48 2.39 -15.51
CA ILE A 140 -28.74 2.22 -16.76
C ILE A 140 -29.08 0.86 -17.38
N SER A 141 -29.01 0.77 -18.71
CA SER A 141 -29.22 -0.47 -19.48
C SER A 141 -27.93 -1.09 -19.99
N ILE A 142 -26.79 -0.44 -19.76
CA ILE A 142 -25.47 -0.92 -20.21
C ILE A 142 -24.87 -1.91 -19.21
N PRO A 143 -24.00 -2.85 -19.64
CA PRO A 143 -23.39 -3.84 -18.75
C PRO A 143 -22.59 -3.23 -17.59
N ASN A 144 -22.01 -2.05 -17.79
CA ASN A 144 -21.22 -1.37 -16.77
C ASN A 144 -22.11 -0.74 -15.68
N GLN A 145 -22.57 -1.54 -14.73
CA GLN A 145 -23.43 -1.10 -13.61
C GLN A 145 -22.84 0.04 -12.78
N SER A 146 -21.52 0.25 -12.76
CA SER A 146 -20.89 1.36 -12.02
C SER A 146 -21.23 2.75 -12.60
N ALA A 147 -21.63 2.83 -13.88
CA ALA A 147 -22.07 4.08 -14.50
C ALA A 147 -23.44 4.57 -14.00
N SER A 148 -24.15 3.76 -13.20
CA SER A 148 -25.34 4.20 -12.48
C SER A 148 -25.00 5.18 -11.37
N LEU A 149 -23.75 5.23 -10.87
CA LEU A 149 -23.36 6.07 -9.75
C LEU A 149 -23.12 7.52 -10.21
N LEU A 150 -24.03 8.43 -9.84
CA LEU A 150 -23.97 9.85 -10.22
C LEU A 150 -23.28 10.69 -9.15
N VAL A 151 -23.62 10.48 -7.87
CA VAL A 151 -23.02 11.21 -6.75
C VAL A 151 -22.60 10.22 -5.67
N GLN A 152 -21.33 10.31 -5.27
CA GLN A 152 -20.75 9.54 -4.18
C GLN A 152 -20.12 10.48 -3.15
N PRO A 153 -20.82 10.79 -2.04
CA PRO A 153 -20.28 11.64 -0.97
C PRO A 153 -18.91 11.17 -0.46
N GLN A 154 -18.73 9.85 -0.33
CA GLN A 154 -17.49 9.23 0.16
C GLN A 154 -16.26 9.55 -0.71
N GLY A 155 -16.47 9.85 -2.01
CA GLY A 155 -15.39 10.30 -2.88
C GLY A 155 -14.87 11.71 -2.55
N ARG A 156 -15.71 12.58 -1.97
CA ARG A 156 -15.27 13.88 -1.46
C ARG A 156 -14.44 13.71 -0.19
N ASP A 157 -14.89 12.87 0.72
CA ASP A 157 -14.18 12.58 1.98
C ASP A 157 -12.82 11.93 1.70
N TRP A 158 -12.77 11.00 0.74
CA TRP A 158 -11.52 10.40 0.27
C TRP A 158 -10.56 11.43 -0.31
N ARG A 159 -11.05 12.38 -1.13
CA ARG A 159 -10.20 13.45 -1.67
C ARG A 159 -9.68 14.38 -0.57
N ALA A 160 -10.53 14.76 0.38
CA ALA A 160 -10.13 15.57 1.53
C ALA A 160 -9.06 14.85 2.35
N PHE A 161 -9.29 13.58 2.66
CA PHE A 161 -8.31 12.73 3.34
C PHE A 161 -6.99 12.67 2.57
N ARG A 162 -7.01 12.31 1.28
CA ARG A 162 -5.79 12.13 0.47
C ARG A 162 -4.99 13.43 0.35
N ASN A 163 -5.66 14.53 0.05
CA ASN A 163 -4.98 15.78 -0.29
C ASN A 163 -4.59 16.62 0.94
N GLN A 164 -5.24 16.40 2.09
CA GLN A 164 -4.98 17.16 3.31
C GLN A 164 -4.48 16.25 4.42
N THR A 165 -5.30 15.32 4.89
CA THR A 165 -5.01 14.49 6.06
C THR A 165 -3.76 13.63 5.84
N LEU A 166 -3.74 12.81 4.80
CA LEU A 166 -2.62 11.92 4.49
C LEU A 166 -1.34 12.70 4.20
N PHE A 167 -1.43 13.81 3.46
CA PHE A 167 -0.28 14.67 3.19
C PHE A 167 0.36 15.17 4.49
N TRP A 168 -0.42 15.84 5.35
CA TRP A 168 0.15 16.44 6.57
C TRP A 168 0.55 15.41 7.61
N THR A 169 -0.31 14.41 7.86
CA THR A 169 0.03 13.36 8.84
C THR A 169 1.23 12.53 8.37
N GLY A 170 1.33 12.23 7.08
CA GLY A 170 2.48 11.56 6.50
C GLY A 170 3.76 12.40 6.61
N ALA A 171 3.69 13.70 6.31
CA ALA A 171 4.82 14.61 6.45
C ALA A 171 5.30 14.70 7.90
N ILE A 172 4.37 14.84 8.86
CA ILE A 172 4.67 14.85 10.29
C ILE A 172 5.30 13.54 10.73
N ALA A 173 4.76 12.39 10.30
CA ALA A 173 5.30 11.09 10.68
C ALA A 173 6.74 10.89 10.18
N VAL A 174 6.98 11.15 8.89
CA VAL A 174 8.29 10.90 8.26
C VAL A 174 9.32 11.94 8.67
N LEU A 175 9.01 13.23 8.55
CA LEU A 175 9.95 14.30 8.92
C LEU A 175 10.13 14.38 10.43
N GLY A 176 9.06 14.15 11.20
CA GLY A 176 9.13 14.10 12.66
C GLY A 176 10.04 12.98 13.14
N MET A 177 9.94 11.78 12.56
CA MET A 177 10.88 10.71 12.88
C MET A 177 12.31 11.05 12.48
N ALA A 178 12.52 11.60 11.27
CA ALA A 178 13.84 12.02 10.83
C ALA A 178 14.45 13.06 11.79
N ALA A 179 13.65 14.02 12.26
CA ALA A 179 14.05 15.02 13.25
C ALA A 179 14.36 14.38 14.61
N VAL A 180 13.57 13.40 15.07
CA VAL A 180 13.84 12.65 16.31
C VAL A 180 15.18 11.91 16.22
N ILE A 181 15.43 11.23 15.10
CA ILE A 181 16.70 10.53 14.86
C ILE A 181 17.87 11.51 14.84
N ALA A 182 17.74 12.62 14.11
CA ALA A 182 18.78 13.64 14.01
C ALA A 182 19.07 14.26 15.39
N LEU A 183 18.04 14.64 16.15
CA LEU A 183 18.18 15.18 17.49
C LEU A 183 18.82 14.16 18.44
N PHE A 184 18.37 12.91 18.41
CA PHE A 184 18.96 11.84 19.21
C PHE A 184 20.44 11.64 18.87
N TYR A 185 20.80 11.62 17.59
CA TYR A 185 22.18 11.51 17.14
C TYR A 185 23.04 12.69 17.57
N LEU A 186 22.53 13.93 17.49
CA LEU A 186 23.27 15.12 17.93
C LEU A 186 23.48 15.16 19.45
N ILE A 187 22.52 14.65 20.24
CA ILE A 187 22.61 14.63 21.71
C ILE A 187 23.49 13.47 22.19
N ARG A 188 23.27 12.27 21.64
CA ARG A 188 23.87 11.03 22.17
C ARG A 188 25.07 10.54 21.36
N GLY A 189 25.14 10.88 20.08
CA GLY A 189 26.12 10.33 19.15
C GLY A 189 25.88 8.85 18.84
N ARG A 190 26.91 8.22 18.26
CA ARG A 190 26.94 6.78 18.03
C ARG A 190 27.18 6.04 19.36
N VAL A 191 26.37 5.03 19.64
CA VAL A 191 26.59 4.11 20.77
C VAL A 191 27.80 3.24 20.44
N ARG A 192 28.89 3.46 21.17
CA ARG A 192 30.15 2.72 21.04
C ARG A 192 30.13 1.52 21.96
N LEU A 193 30.90 0.49 21.58
CA LEU A 193 31.07 -0.70 22.38
C LEU A 193 31.93 -0.41 23.63
N GLU A 194 31.44 -0.76 24.82
CA GLU A 194 32.13 -0.42 26.07
C GLU A 194 33.48 -1.13 26.19
N ALA A 195 33.51 -2.42 25.83
CA ALA A 195 34.71 -3.25 25.93
C ALA A 195 35.60 -3.20 24.66
N GLY A 196 35.19 -2.46 23.63
CA GLY A 196 35.83 -2.49 22.31
C GLY A 196 35.74 -3.86 21.60
N PHE A 197 36.10 -3.90 20.33
CA PHE A 197 36.01 -5.12 19.53
C PHE A 197 36.97 -6.21 20.02
N SER A 198 36.46 -7.43 20.18
CA SER A 198 37.25 -8.60 20.58
C SER A 198 38.09 -9.21 19.44
N GLY A 199 37.73 -8.92 18.18
CA GLY A 199 38.30 -9.56 16.99
C GLY A 199 37.79 -10.99 16.73
N ARG A 200 37.07 -11.59 17.68
CA ARG A 200 36.41 -12.89 17.54
C ARG A 200 34.97 -12.67 17.11
N THR A 201 34.49 -13.47 16.16
CA THR A 201 33.13 -13.31 15.62
C THR A 201 32.27 -14.55 15.81
N MET A 202 30.98 -14.34 16.00
CA MET A 202 29.95 -15.38 16.08
C MET A 202 28.95 -15.22 14.94
N LEU A 203 28.47 -16.34 14.40
CA LEU A 203 27.41 -16.33 13.39
C LEU A 203 26.09 -15.95 14.06
N ARG A 204 25.45 -14.90 13.55
CA ARG A 204 24.14 -14.42 14.04
C ARG A 204 23.00 -14.73 13.07
N PHE A 205 23.24 -14.56 11.78
CA PHE A 205 22.26 -14.80 10.72
C PHE A 205 22.89 -15.56 9.54
N GLY A 206 22.22 -16.64 9.11
CA GLY A 206 22.63 -17.45 7.97
C GLY A 206 22.54 -16.70 6.63
N PHE A 207 23.10 -17.29 5.57
CA PHE A 207 23.11 -16.65 4.24
C PHE A 207 21.70 -16.39 3.69
N ILE A 208 20.81 -17.39 3.75
CA ILE A 208 19.44 -17.29 3.22
C ILE A 208 18.63 -16.24 3.98
N GLU A 209 18.76 -16.18 5.31
CA GLU A 209 18.11 -15.15 6.13
C GLU A 209 18.52 -13.73 5.70
N ARG A 210 19.80 -13.52 5.38
CA ARG A 210 20.30 -12.23 4.89
C ARG A 210 19.82 -11.90 3.49
N VAL A 211 19.76 -12.89 2.59
CA VAL A 211 19.21 -12.68 1.23
C VAL A 211 17.76 -12.23 1.32
N VAL A 212 16.96 -12.90 2.15
CA VAL A 212 15.55 -12.54 2.40
C VAL A 212 15.46 -11.14 3.00
N HIS A 213 16.33 -10.80 3.95
CA HIS A 213 16.43 -9.46 4.50
C HIS A 213 16.70 -8.40 3.43
N TRP A 214 17.75 -8.57 2.63
CA TRP A 214 18.15 -7.58 1.63
C TRP A 214 17.15 -7.47 0.47
N MET A 215 16.52 -8.57 0.05
CA MET A 215 15.41 -8.54 -0.90
C MET A 215 14.25 -7.71 -0.34
N THR A 216 13.84 -7.95 0.90
CA THR A 216 12.73 -7.22 1.53
C THR A 216 13.08 -5.76 1.77
N ALA A 217 14.29 -5.46 2.22
CA ALA A 217 14.75 -4.10 2.50
C ALA A 217 14.87 -3.26 1.23
N SER A 218 15.47 -3.81 0.17
CA SER A 218 15.62 -3.09 -1.11
C SER A 218 14.28 -2.84 -1.79
N THR A 219 13.39 -3.84 -1.82
CA THR A 219 12.03 -3.67 -2.34
C THR A 219 11.24 -2.65 -1.52
N PHE A 220 11.33 -2.69 -0.19
CA PHE A 220 10.72 -1.69 0.69
C PHE A 220 11.21 -0.27 0.40
N ILE A 221 12.52 -0.06 0.19
CA ILE A 221 13.06 1.27 -0.13
C ILE A 221 12.44 1.81 -1.41
N VAL A 222 12.35 1.00 -2.47
CA VAL A 222 11.75 1.43 -3.74
C VAL A 222 10.25 1.70 -3.57
N LEU A 223 9.52 0.83 -2.85
CA LEU A 223 8.10 1.01 -2.53
C LEU A 223 7.85 2.30 -1.73
N ALA A 224 8.67 2.56 -0.72
CA ALA A 224 8.60 3.74 0.11
C ALA A 224 8.85 5.02 -0.71
N LEU A 225 9.93 5.06 -1.50
CA LEU A 225 10.27 6.23 -2.30
C LEU A 225 9.23 6.53 -3.38
N SER A 226 8.72 5.49 -4.06
CA SER A 226 7.64 5.65 -5.04
C SER A 226 6.32 6.09 -4.39
N GLY A 227 5.96 5.55 -3.22
CA GLY A 227 4.77 5.99 -2.46
C GLY A 227 4.88 7.43 -1.93
N LEU A 228 6.06 7.84 -1.46
CA LEU A 228 6.37 9.22 -1.10
C LEU A 228 6.26 10.14 -2.31
N ASN A 229 6.76 9.72 -3.48
CA ASN A 229 6.61 10.48 -4.72
C ASN A 229 5.12 10.66 -5.11
N LEU A 230 4.30 9.62 -4.98
CA LEU A 230 2.85 9.72 -5.25
C LEU A 230 2.11 10.68 -4.32
N THR A 231 2.57 10.83 -3.07
CA THR A 231 1.92 11.68 -2.06
C THR A 231 2.46 13.12 -2.09
N PHE A 232 3.78 13.29 -2.18
CA PHE A 232 4.46 14.58 -2.02
C PHE A 232 5.11 15.10 -3.30
N GLY A 233 5.39 14.23 -4.26
CA GLY A 233 6.23 14.54 -5.42
C GLY A 233 5.70 15.70 -6.27
N ARG A 234 4.38 15.84 -6.41
CA ARG A 234 3.78 16.98 -7.13
C ARG A 234 4.14 18.33 -6.50
N HIS A 235 4.28 18.38 -5.19
CA HIS A 235 4.54 19.62 -4.45
C HIS A 235 6.04 19.85 -4.20
N LEU A 236 6.81 18.78 -4.04
CA LEU A 236 8.23 18.87 -3.66
C LEU A 236 9.19 18.63 -4.84
N ILE A 237 8.89 17.67 -5.71
CA ILE A 237 9.82 17.21 -6.75
C ILE A 237 9.52 17.89 -8.08
N ARG A 238 8.25 17.91 -8.51
CA ARG A 238 7.83 18.51 -9.78
C ARG A 238 8.32 19.96 -9.98
N PRO A 239 8.25 20.87 -8.98
CA PRO A 239 8.76 22.23 -9.17
C PRO A 239 10.28 22.31 -9.37
N LEU A 240 11.04 21.28 -8.96
CA LEU A 240 12.50 21.26 -9.04
C LEU A 240 13.00 20.72 -10.39
N ILE A 241 12.29 19.75 -10.97
CA ILE A 241 12.76 19.02 -12.16
C ILE A 241 11.87 19.24 -13.41
N GLY A 242 10.75 19.93 -13.28
CA GLY A 242 9.80 20.18 -14.36
C GLY A 242 8.83 19.01 -14.62
N ASP A 243 7.92 19.22 -15.56
CA ASP A 243 6.75 18.35 -15.76
C ASP A 243 7.08 17.00 -16.39
N GLN A 244 7.92 16.99 -17.45
CA GLN A 244 8.26 15.76 -18.16
C GLN A 244 9.12 14.81 -17.29
N PRO A 245 10.23 15.26 -16.68
CA PRO A 245 11.04 14.38 -15.83
C PRO A 245 10.26 13.85 -14.62
N PHE A 246 9.37 14.67 -14.05
CA PHE A 246 8.48 14.23 -12.97
C PHE A 246 7.47 13.18 -13.43
N THR A 247 6.93 13.33 -14.64
CA THR A 247 6.03 12.35 -15.26
C THR A 247 6.75 11.01 -15.43
N ASP A 248 7.97 11.02 -15.98
CA ASP A 248 8.76 9.80 -16.19
C ASP A 248 9.11 9.13 -14.85
N LEU A 249 9.61 9.90 -13.88
CA LEU A 249 9.90 9.42 -12.53
C LEU A 249 8.68 8.76 -11.88
N THR A 250 7.51 9.40 -11.99
CA THR A 250 6.27 8.90 -11.40
C THR A 250 5.76 7.66 -12.14
N HIS A 251 5.89 7.62 -13.47
CA HIS A 251 5.48 6.49 -14.30
C HIS A 251 6.31 5.24 -13.98
N TYR A 252 7.64 5.34 -14.06
CA TYR A 252 8.53 4.21 -13.73
C TYR A 252 8.46 3.85 -12.25
N GLY A 253 8.34 4.84 -11.37
CA GLY A 253 8.13 4.61 -9.94
C GLY A 253 6.88 3.80 -9.65
N LYS A 254 5.75 4.10 -10.32
CA LYS A 254 4.52 3.31 -10.20
C LYS A 254 4.70 1.87 -10.71
N ILE A 255 5.36 1.69 -11.86
CA ILE A 255 5.63 0.34 -12.39
C ILE A 255 6.47 -0.46 -11.39
N ALA A 256 7.56 0.12 -10.91
CA ALA A 256 8.41 -0.50 -9.90
C ALA A 256 7.63 -0.81 -8.61
N HIS A 257 6.78 0.11 -8.15
CA HIS A 257 5.94 -0.09 -6.97
C HIS A 257 5.03 -1.32 -7.12
N ASN A 258 4.36 -1.43 -8.26
CA ASN A 258 3.43 -2.53 -8.52
C ASN A 258 4.14 -3.90 -8.58
N PHE A 259 5.28 -3.99 -9.25
CA PHE A 259 5.99 -5.27 -9.42
C PHE A 259 6.84 -5.67 -8.22
N LEU A 260 7.43 -4.71 -7.50
CA LEU A 260 8.25 -5.01 -6.31
C LEU A 260 7.40 -5.31 -5.07
N ALA A 261 6.10 -5.04 -5.10
CA ALA A 261 5.16 -5.47 -4.06
C ALA A 261 5.15 -7.01 -3.89
N PHE A 262 5.32 -7.77 -4.98
CA PHE A 262 5.35 -9.24 -4.94
C PHE A 262 6.55 -9.81 -4.16
N PRO A 263 7.82 -9.50 -4.51
CA PRO A 263 8.97 -9.94 -3.73
C PRO A 263 8.98 -9.36 -2.31
N PHE A 264 8.46 -8.14 -2.09
CA PHE A 264 8.30 -7.60 -0.74
C PHE A 264 7.35 -8.47 0.11
N THR A 265 6.18 -8.84 -0.44
CA THR A 265 5.21 -9.71 0.25
C THR A 265 5.82 -11.09 0.52
N LEU A 266 6.49 -11.68 -0.47
CA LEU A 266 7.21 -12.95 -0.30
C LEU A 266 8.25 -12.84 0.83
N GLY A 267 9.00 -11.73 0.85
CA GLY A 267 9.95 -11.39 1.89
C GLY A 267 9.35 -11.39 3.29
N ILE A 268 8.20 -10.74 3.48
CA ILE A 268 7.47 -10.74 4.76
C ILE A 268 7.11 -12.16 5.19
N VAL A 269 6.57 -12.98 4.28
CA VAL A 269 6.18 -14.37 4.59
C VAL A 269 7.40 -15.19 5.01
N LEU A 270 8.49 -15.10 4.26
CA LEU A 270 9.73 -15.83 4.57
C LEU A 270 10.35 -15.35 5.89
N MET A 271 10.39 -14.04 6.14
CA MET A 271 10.85 -13.50 7.42
C MET A 271 10.02 -14.01 8.59
N PHE A 272 8.70 -14.07 8.45
CA PHE A 272 7.83 -14.63 9.47
C PHE A 272 8.21 -16.09 9.76
N LEU A 273 8.33 -16.92 8.72
CA LEU A 273 8.67 -18.34 8.89
C LEU A 273 10.04 -18.55 9.54
N PHE A 274 11.05 -17.76 9.17
CA PHE A 274 12.39 -17.90 9.75
C PHE A 274 12.51 -17.35 11.17
N TRP A 275 11.84 -16.25 11.49
CA TRP A 275 12.13 -15.49 12.71
C TRP A 275 11.01 -15.46 13.74
N VAL A 276 9.81 -15.96 13.45
CA VAL A 276 8.67 -15.90 14.41
C VAL A 276 9.02 -16.51 15.76
N LYS A 277 9.70 -17.66 15.79
CA LYS A 277 10.05 -18.36 17.03
C LYS A 277 10.87 -17.49 17.99
N GLY A 278 11.83 -16.73 17.45
CA GLY A 278 12.69 -15.84 18.23
C GLY A 278 12.03 -14.51 18.59
N ASN A 279 10.91 -14.17 17.96
CA ASN A 279 10.26 -12.86 18.08
C ASN A 279 8.94 -12.88 18.88
N ILE A 280 8.61 -13.99 19.53
CA ILE A 280 7.48 -14.06 20.46
C ILE A 280 7.80 -13.17 21.69
N PRO A 281 6.92 -12.19 22.02
CA PRO A 281 7.09 -11.36 23.21
C PRO A 281 7.08 -12.20 24.50
N ASN A 282 7.95 -11.87 25.44
CA ASN A 282 8.09 -12.54 26.71
C ASN A 282 8.36 -11.55 27.86
N LYS A 283 8.43 -12.04 29.11
CA LYS A 283 8.57 -11.19 30.29
C LYS A 283 9.89 -10.39 30.32
N LEU A 284 10.96 -10.88 29.68
CA LEU A 284 12.23 -10.15 29.60
C LEU A 284 12.10 -8.88 28.77
N ASP A 285 11.21 -8.88 27.77
CA ASP A 285 10.99 -7.71 26.92
C ASP A 285 10.44 -6.52 27.71
N LEU A 286 9.60 -6.78 28.73
CA LEU A 286 9.09 -5.73 29.60
C LEU A 286 10.19 -5.10 30.47
N VAL A 287 11.17 -5.91 30.89
CA VAL A 287 12.36 -5.40 31.62
C VAL A 287 13.20 -4.54 30.69
N TRP A 288 13.45 -5.01 29.46
CA TRP A 288 14.18 -4.27 28.43
C TRP A 288 13.52 -2.92 28.12
N LEU A 289 12.19 -2.89 27.97
CA LEU A 289 11.42 -1.67 27.72
C LEU A 289 11.47 -0.68 28.90
N ARG A 290 11.36 -1.17 30.14
CA ARG A 290 11.48 -0.33 31.35
C ARG A 290 12.85 0.35 31.48
N GLN A 291 13.88 -0.27 30.91
CA GLN A 291 15.24 0.26 30.87
C GLN A 291 15.53 1.03 29.57
N PHE A 292 14.51 1.32 28.76
CA PHE A 292 14.63 2.01 27.47
C PHE A 292 15.70 1.38 26.55
N GLY A 293 15.83 0.06 26.63
CA GLY A 293 16.80 -0.69 25.84
C GLY A 293 18.26 -0.37 26.09
N GLY A 294 18.59 0.20 27.27
CA GLY A 294 19.95 0.64 27.60
C GLY A 294 20.38 1.92 26.91
N MET A 295 19.52 2.53 26.08
CA MET A 295 19.82 3.80 25.40
C MET A 295 19.82 4.99 26.36
N VAL A 296 19.15 4.86 27.52
CA VAL A 296 19.07 5.90 28.56
C VAL A 296 19.61 5.32 29.87
N GLY A 297 20.91 5.51 30.13
CA GLY A 297 21.60 5.02 31.33
C GLY A 297 22.89 4.27 31.01
N SER A 298 23.40 3.50 31.99
CA SER A 298 24.68 2.77 31.95
C SER A 298 24.51 1.25 32.07
N GLY A 299 23.41 0.70 31.55
CA GLY A 299 23.14 -0.74 31.66
C GLY A 299 22.49 -1.29 30.40
N ASN A 300 23.09 -2.33 29.84
CA ASN A 300 22.52 -3.10 28.74
C ASN A 300 21.59 -4.19 29.32
N PRO A 301 20.28 -4.13 29.08
CA PRO A 301 19.37 -5.13 29.62
C PRO A 301 19.67 -6.49 28.99
N PRO A 302 19.70 -7.59 29.77
CA PRO A 302 19.95 -8.91 29.23
C PRO A 302 18.90 -9.25 28.18
N SER A 303 19.35 -9.73 27.01
CA SER A 303 18.46 -10.04 25.90
C SER A 303 18.85 -11.34 25.20
N GLN A 304 17.85 -12.01 24.63
CA GLN A 304 18.04 -13.21 23.82
C GLN A 304 18.52 -12.81 22.41
N GLN A 305 18.40 -13.71 21.43
CA GLN A 305 18.83 -13.44 20.06
C GLN A 305 18.18 -12.15 19.53
N PHE A 306 16.90 -11.93 19.85
CA PHE A 306 16.18 -10.68 19.56
C PHE A 306 15.83 -9.95 20.85
N ASN A 307 16.14 -8.65 20.90
CA ASN A 307 15.71 -7.76 21.98
C ASN A 307 14.28 -7.22 21.72
N ALA A 308 13.66 -6.60 22.72
CA ALA A 308 12.27 -6.14 22.61
C ALA A 308 12.06 -5.15 21.45
N GLY A 309 13.01 -4.25 21.19
CA GLY A 309 12.95 -3.33 20.06
C GLY A 309 12.94 -4.05 18.72
N GLN A 310 13.82 -5.05 18.54
CA GLN A 310 13.85 -5.88 17.33
C GLN A 310 12.55 -6.67 17.16
N LYS A 311 11.96 -7.18 18.25
CA LYS A 311 10.65 -7.85 18.20
C LYS A 311 9.52 -6.92 17.78
N VAL A 312 9.52 -5.67 18.25
CA VAL A 312 8.55 -4.65 17.79
C VAL A 312 8.70 -4.43 16.30
N ILE A 313 9.93 -4.25 15.80
CA ILE A 313 10.18 -4.10 14.36
C ILE A 313 9.69 -5.33 13.59
N PHE A 314 9.96 -6.55 14.08
CA PHE A 314 9.47 -7.78 13.46
C PHE A 314 7.94 -7.76 13.30
N TRP A 315 7.20 -7.47 14.37
CA TRP A 315 5.73 -7.47 14.31
C TRP A 315 5.16 -6.30 13.49
N VAL A 316 5.79 -5.12 13.54
CA VAL A 316 5.42 -3.99 12.66
C VAL A 316 5.64 -4.38 11.19
N THR A 317 6.75 -5.03 10.85
CA THR A 317 7.02 -5.49 9.48
C THR A 317 6.04 -6.57 9.05
N VAL A 318 5.79 -7.58 9.89
CA VAL A 318 4.90 -8.70 9.54
C VAL A 318 3.43 -8.26 9.46
N LEU A 319 2.91 -7.63 10.50
CA LEU A 319 1.50 -7.25 10.56
C LEU A 319 1.24 -5.97 9.75
N GLY A 320 2.04 -4.93 9.97
CA GLY A 320 1.92 -3.67 9.25
C GLY A 320 2.21 -3.86 7.77
N GLY A 321 3.30 -4.54 7.42
CA GLY A 321 3.64 -4.86 6.04
C GLY A 321 2.62 -5.78 5.38
N GLY A 322 2.08 -6.77 6.12
CA GLY A 322 1.00 -7.62 5.65
C GLY A 322 -0.28 -6.84 5.34
N LEU A 323 -0.68 -5.90 6.19
CA LEU A 323 -1.85 -5.04 5.95
C LEU A 323 -1.63 -4.06 4.80
N VAL A 324 -0.42 -3.48 4.67
CA VAL A 324 -0.03 -2.65 3.51
C VAL A 324 -0.07 -3.48 2.24
N ALA A 325 0.46 -4.71 2.24
CA ALA A 325 0.42 -5.59 1.09
C ALA A 325 -1.02 -5.96 0.72
N LEU A 326 -1.85 -6.36 1.69
CA LEU A 326 -3.25 -6.71 1.45
C LEU A 326 -4.03 -5.55 0.82
N SER A 327 -3.96 -4.37 1.43
CA SER A 327 -4.60 -3.16 0.88
C SER A 327 -4.00 -2.75 -0.47
N GLY A 328 -2.70 -2.97 -0.69
CA GLY A 328 -2.01 -2.72 -1.96
C GLY A 328 -2.49 -3.65 -3.07
N TYR A 329 -2.68 -4.95 -2.80
CA TYR A 329 -3.21 -5.90 -3.78
C TYR A 329 -4.66 -5.59 -4.18
N LEU A 330 -5.49 -5.12 -3.23
CA LEU A 330 -6.84 -4.64 -3.56
C LEU A 330 -6.80 -3.45 -4.52
N LEU A 331 -5.80 -2.56 -4.39
CA LEU A 331 -5.59 -1.43 -5.30
C LEU A 331 -4.97 -1.85 -6.63
N LEU A 332 -4.13 -2.88 -6.64
CA LEU A 332 -3.48 -3.41 -7.85
C LEU A 332 -4.48 -4.08 -8.80
N PHE A 333 -5.51 -4.72 -8.24
CA PHE A 333 -6.58 -5.41 -8.97
C PHE A 333 -7.94 -4.73 -8.75
N PRO A 334 -8.14 -3.49 -9.24
CA PRO A 334 -9.33 -2.72 -8.95
C PRO A 334 -10.60 -3.43 -9.45
N PHE A 335 -11.69 -3.32 -8.69
CA PHE A 335 -13.02 -3.86 -9.03
C PHE A 335 -13.13 -5.40 -9.14
N THR A 336 -12.06 -6.15 -8.84
CA THR A 336 -12.10 -7.62 -8.81
C THR A 336 -12.79 -8.15 -7.55
N VAL A 337 -12.45 -7.58 -6.40
CA VAL A 337 -12.97 -7.97 -5.08
C VAL A 337 -13.73 -6.84 -4.40
N ALA A 338 -13.32 -5.58 -4.64
CA ALA A 338 -13.84 -4.41 -3.96
C ALA A 338 -14.45 -3.40 -4.93
N GLY A 339 -15.65 -2.90 -4.62
CA GLY A 339 -16.24 -1.74 -5.29
C GLY A 339 -15.53 -0.43 -4.95
N VAL A 340 -16.03 0.68 -5.50
CA VAL A 340 -15.42 2.02 -5.34
C VAL A 340 -15.13 2.38 -3.87
N ASN A 341 -16.09 2.14 -2.97
CA ASN A 341 -15.91 2.42 -1.54
C ASN A 341 -14.80 1.58 -0.91
N GLY A 342 -14.71 0.30 -1.25
CA GLY A 342 -13.64 -0.57 -0.76
C GLY A 342 -12.26 -0.15 -1.27
N LEU A 343 -12.15 0.33 -2.51
CA LEU A 343 -10.90 0.90 -3.03
C LEU A 343 -10.51 2.21 -2.33
N GLN A 344 -11.48 3.07 -1.99
CA GLN A 344 -11.23 4.29 -1.21
C GLN A 344 -10.66 3.95 0.17
N TRP A 345 -11.27 3.00 0.89
CA TRP A 345 -10.76 2.52 2.18
C TRP A 345 -9.41 1.85 2.06
N SER A 346 -9.21 1.01 1.04
CA SER A 346 -7.92 0.36 0.77
C SER A 346 -6.82 1.40 0.57
N HIS A 347 -7.10 2.47 -0.20
CA HIS A 347 -6.15 3.57 -0.39
C HIS A 347 -5.87 4.33 0.92
N MET A 348 -6.90 4.66 1.71
CA MET A 348 -6.72 5.35 2.99
C MET A 348 -5.84 4.54 3.95
N LEU A 349 -6.15 3.24 4.10
CA LEU A 349 -5.39 2.31 4.94
C LEU A 349 -3.96 2.14 4.43
N HIS A 350 -3.80 1.86 3.13
CA HIS A 350 -2.50 1.66 2.50
C HIS A 350 -1.60 2.88 2.67
N GLY A 351 -2.11 4.08 2.38
CA GLY A 351 -1.37 5.33 2.52
C GLY A 351 -0.97 5.60 3.98
N THR A 352 -1.89 5.46 4.92
CA THR A 352 -1.63 5.73 6.34
C THR A 352 -0.59 4.78 6.93
N LEU A 353 -0.81 3.47 6.74
CA LEU A 353 0.09 2.44 7.27
C LEU A 353 1.47 2.53 6.62
N SER A 354 1.54 2.82 5.31
CA SER A 354 2.82 3.03 4.62
C SER A 354 3.61 4.18 5.23
N MET A 355 2.99 5.34 5.52
CA MET A 355 3.69 6.47 6.14
C MET A 355 4.23 6.14 7.53
N LEU A 356 3.43 5.44 8.35
CA LEU A 356 3.86 4.98 9.67
C LEU A 356 5.00 3.96 9.58
N MET A 357 4.92 3.02 8.64
CA MET A 357 5.98 2.06 8.40
C MET A 357 7.27 2.74 7.95
N ILE A 358 7.21 3.70 7.03
CA ILE A 358 8.38 4.47 6.60
C ILE A 358 9.05 5.13 7.81
N ALA A 359 8.26 5.81 8.66
CA ALA A 359 8.78 6.41 9.89
C ALA A 359 9.46 5.35 10.78
N VAL A 360 8.80 4.24 11.11
CA VAL A 360 9.41 3.19 11.94
C VAL A 360 10.68 2.60 11.32
N MET A 361 10.69 2.38 10.00
CA MET A 361 11.84 1.82 9.28
C MET A 361 13.02 2.78 9.20
N LEU A 362 12.81 4.10 9.20
CA LEU A 362 13.92 5.05 9.38
C LEU A 362 14.64 4.81 10.71
N GLY A 363 13.90 4.56 11.79
CA GLY A 363 14.46 4.22 13.09
C GLY A 363 15.23 2.89 13.06
N HIS A 364 14.66 1.86 12.41
CA HIS A 364 15.33 0.58 12.22
C HIS A 364 16.64 0.71 11.44
N ILE A 365 16.63 1.41 10.31
CA ILE A 365 17.81 1.67 9.48
C ILE A 365 18.86 2.42 10.30
N TYR A 366 18.46 3.47 11.03
CA TYR A 366 19.37 4.23 11.88
C TYR A 366 20.08 3.34 12.91
N ILE A 367 19.34 2.60 13.73
CA ILE A 367 19.93 1.75 14.78
C ILE A 367 20.81 0.65 14.18
N GLY A 368 20.39 0.06 13.07
CA GLY A 368 21.10 -1.03 12.39
C GLY A 368 22.36 -0.61 11.64
N THR A 369 22.54 0.69 11.34
CA THR A 369 23.67 1.19 10.54
C THR A 369 24.56 2.15 11.31
N LEU A 370 24.02 3.30 11.73
CA LEU A 370 24.78 4.43 12.28
C LEU A 370 24.66 4.53 13.81
N GLY A 371 23.54 4.10 14.37
CA GLY A 371 23.21 4.32 15.78
C GLY A 371 24.02 3.45 16.74
N ILE A 372 24.15 2.15 16.44
CA ILE A 372 24.91 1.21 17.28
C ILE A 372 26.08 0.66 16.48
N GLU A 373 27.29 0.87 16.99
CA GLU A 373 28.53 0.41 16.37
C GLU A 373 28.56 -1.11 16.17
N GLY A 374 28.97 -1.57 15.00
CA GLY A 374 29.09 -3.00 14.67
C GLY A 374 27.78 -3.69 14.28
N SER A 375 26.62 -3.06 14.47
CA SER A 375 25.31 -3.66 14.16
C SER A 375 25.13 -4.03 12.69
N PHE A 376 25.67 -3.23 11.78
CA PHE A 376 25.57 -3.49 10.33
C PHE A 376 26.16 -4.84 9.94
N SER A 377 27.24 -5.28 10.60
CA SER A 377 27.91 -6.55 10.32
C SER A 377 26.98 -7.77 10.47
N ALA A 378 25.97 -7.67 11.34
CA ALA A 378 24.96 -8.71 11.51
C ALA A 378 24.24 -9.04 10.20
N MET A 379 23.88 -8.04 9.39
CA MET A 379 23.22 -8.25 8.09
C MET A 379 24.17 -8.15 6.89
N GLY A 380 25.32 -7.51 7.03
CA GLY A 380 26.35 -7.44 6.00
C GLY A 380 27.03 -8.80 5.78
N SER A 381 27.68 -9.34 6.82
CA SER A 381 28.42 -10.61 6.75
C SER A 381 27.66 -11.78 7.38
N GLY A 382 26.68 -11.51 8.25
CA GLY A 382 26.04 -12.52 9.09
C GLY A 382 26.76 -12.75 10.41
N ARG A 383 27.94 -12.14 10.60
CA ARG A 383 28.78 -12.36 11.77
C ARG A 383 28.91 -11.08 12.60
N VAL A 384 28.82 -11.23 13.91
CA VAL A 384 28.97 -10.13 14.87
C VAL A 384 30.16 -10.38 15.78
N ASP A 385 30.78 -9.32 16.27
CA ASP A 385 31.86 -9.43 17.26
C ASP A 385 31.33 -10.03 18.58
N TYR A 386 32.16 -10.81 19.26
CA TYR A 386 31.81 -11.47 20.51
C TYR A 386 31.47 -10.48 21.64
N ASN A 387 32.24 -9.40 21.79
CA ASN A 387 31.94 -8.39 22.81
C ASN A 387 30.65 -7.66 22.47
N TRP A 388 30.38 -7.40 21.19
CA TRP A 388 29.11 -6.82 20.75
C TRP A 388 27.93 -7.71 21.10
N ALA A 389 28.06 -9.02 20.82
CA ALA A 389 27.03 -10.01 21.12
C ALA A 389 26.79 -10.11 22.62
N ARG A 390 27.86 -10.14 23.43
CA ARG A 390 27.76 -10.23 24.88
C ARG A 390 27.11 -8.98 25.49
N GLU A 391 27.45 -7.81 24.97
CA GLU A 391 26.93 -6.53 25.46
C GLU A 391 25.44 -6.36 25.14
N HIS A 392 25.02 -6.66 23.92
CA HIS A 392 23.64 -6.41 23.47
C HIS A 392 22.70 -7.61 23.63
N HIS A 393 23.25 -8.82 23.66
CA HIS A 393 22.54 -10.10 23.57
C HIS A 393 23.16 -11.16 24.50
N SER A 394 23.44 -10.79 25.75
CA SER A 394 24.16 -11.65 26.71
C SER A 394 23.56 -13.06 26.85
N LEU A 395 22.24 -13.18 26.98
CA LEU A 395 21.57 -14.48 27.14
C LEU A 395 21.70 -15.36 25.90
N TRP A 396 21.75 -14.75 24.71
CA TRP A 396 21.99 -15.48 23.47
C TRP A 396 23.41 -16.02 23.40
N VAL A 397 24.40 -15.23 23.81
CA VAL A 397 25.79 -15.69 23.87
C VAL A 397 25.93 -16.87 24.82
N ASP A 398 25.33 -16.79 26.01
CA ASP A 398 25.34 -17.87 26.99
C ASP A 398 24.68 -19.15 26.43
N ASP A 399 23.57 -19.00 25.70
CA ASP A 399 22.89 -20.10 25.03
C ASP A 399 23.74 -20.76 23.94
N GLU A 400 24.42 -19.98 23.10
CA GLU A 400 25.29 -20.50 22.04
C GLU A 400 26.54 -21.18 22.61
N LEU A 401 27.14 -20.61 23.67
CA LEU A 401 28.27 -21.24 24.36
C LEU A 401 27.88 -22.56 25.01
N ARG A 402 26.69 -22.64 25.62
CA ARG A 402 26.15 -23.87 26.18
C ARG A 402 25.94 -24.93 25.10
N LYS A 403 25.31 -24.59 23.97
CA LYS A 403 25.13 -25.52 22.83
C LYS A 403 26.47 -26.02 22.28
N ALA A 404 27.44 -25.13 22.16
CA ALA A 404 28.78 -25.49 21.69
C ALA A 404 29.46 -26.47 22.66
N HIS A 405 29.39 -26.20 23.97
CA HIS A 405 29.90 -27.11 24.98
C HIS A 405 29.24 -28.49 24.94
N ASP A 406 27.91 -28.53 24.81
CA ASP A 406 27.15 -29.78 24.74
C ASP A 406 27.44 -30.59 23.46
N SER A 407 27.74 -29.90 22.34
CA SER A 407 28.15 -30.56 21.08
C SER A 407 29.56 -31.14 21.10
N VAL A 408 30.45 -30.60 21.94
CA VAL A 408 31.84 -31.06 22.08
C VAL A 408 31.98 -32.14 23.13
N ARG A 409 31.04 -32.21 24.10
CA ARG A 409 31.00 -33.30 25.09
C ARG A 409 30.68 -34.59 24.33
N PRO A 410 31.60 -35.56 24.23
CA PRO A 410 31.21 -36.90 23.80
C PRO A 410 30.14 -37.36 24.78
N GLU A 411 29.20 -38.16 24.30
CA GLU A 411 28.21 -38.88 25.09
C GLU A 411 28.90 -39.66 26.22
N ALA A 412 29.21 -38.98 27.32
CA ALA A 412 29.95 -39.51 28.45
C ALA A 412 28.98 -40.28 29.34
N ALA A 413 28.44 -41.36 28.76
CA ALA A 413 28.03 -42.59 29.41
C ALA A 413 27.53 -43.63 28.36
N ALA A 414 28.13 -43.71 27.17
CA ALA A 414 28.21 -45.02 26.54
C ALA A 414 29.07 -45.86 27.50
N ARG A 415 28.40 -46.67 28.35
CA ARG A 415 29.05 -47.61 29.28
C ARG A 415 30.19 -48.30 28.52
N PRO A 416 31.40 -48.40 29.10
CA PRO A 416 32.44 -49.20 28.46
C PRO A 416 31.85 -50.59 28.21
N ALA A 417 31.88 -51.05 26.96
CA ALA A 417 31.49 -52.40 26.63
C ALA A 417 32.43 -53.34 27.42
N GLY A 418 31.90 -54.01 28.44
CA GLY A 418 32.66 -54.86 29.37
C GLY A 418 32.90 -54.30 30.78
N ALA A 419 32.06 -53.38 31.26
CA ALA A 419 31.86 -53.26 32.72
C ALA A 419 30.73 -54.21 33.13
N ASP A 420 31.13 -55.41 33.53
CA ASP A 420 30.28 -56.49 34.05
C ASP A 420 29.66 -56.14 35.41
#